data_AF-A0A2D9N4K3-F1
#
_entry.id   AF-A0A2D9N4K3-F1
#
_cell.length_a   1.000
_cell.length_b   1.000
_cell.length_c   1.000
_cell.angle_alpha   90.00
_cell.angle_beta   90.00
_cell.angle_gamma   90.00
#
_symmetry.space_group_name_H-M   'P 1'
#
loop_
_entity.id
_entity.type
_entity.pdbx_description
1 polymer ?
#
loop_
_entity_poly.entity_id
_entity_poly.type
_entity_poly.pdbx_seq_one_letter_code
_entity_poly.pdbx_strand_id
1 'polypeptide(L)'
;MRVYAILDIETTGGKYNEEGITEIAIYRFDGQRIVDQFSSLVNPERKIQPFVVNLTGINTEMLRNAPKFYEVAKRIIEITEDCILVAHNAQFDNRILTTEFDRLGYPFEKETLCTVELSKKLLPDLPSYSLGKLVRSLGIPLSDRHRAQGDAKATLTLFKMLLAKDTSKEIITKHVRKDPKRQLEPKLLDMIAAAPSTTGVYYMHNAEGDIIYIGKSRNIKKRLTQHFTNDNRKSKKIQLEVTSVSFEETGSDLIAQLKESEEIKHNKPLFNRALRKSIYSYQLGMSIDEKGYRQLKIEKADSRKQPILTFTNYQQAKAAVYRITEEYQLCQKLTGLHKTQHSCFSYGIKECQGACIGEEAVEAYNARVHTFLEKNSYKNSHMLVIDKGRDVDERSVILIENGNYKGFGFYNLNYQINNPEILRSIISPMKNDRDAQHIIQSYLRKYKVLKIVNLPKEPAI
;
A
#
# COMPACT_ATOMS: atom_id res chain seq x y z
N MET A 1 17.54 -25.71 31.76
CA MET A 1 16.26 -26.31 31.30
C MET A 1 15.64 -25.32 30.32
N ARG A 2 15.11 -25.75 29.16
CA ARG A 2 14.58 -24.79 28.17
C ARG A 2 13.24 -24.22 28.67
N VAL A 3 13.07 -22.91 28.57
CA VAL A 3 11.82 -22.22 28.89
C VAL A 3 11.10 -21.89 27.58
N TYR A 4 9.78 -22.02 27.61
CA TYR A 4 8.90 -21.80 26.47
C TYR A 4 7.90 -20.71 26.81
N ALA A 5 7.57 -19.85 25.84
CA ALA A 5 6.45 -18.93 25.96
C ALA A 5 5.37 -19.37 24.98
N ILE A 6 4.33 -20.01 25.50
CA ILE A 6 3.20 -20.48 24.70
C ILE A 6 2.28 -19.29 24.49
N LEU A 7 2.05 -18.92 23.24
CA LEU A 7 1.31 -17.71 22.90
C LEU A 7 0.20 -17.99 21.88
N ASP A 8 -0.81 -17.13 21.92
CA ASP A 8 -1.84 -17.02 20.90
C ASP A 8 -2.25 -15.54 20.77
N ILE A 9 -2.55 -15.09 19.55
CA ILE A 9 -2.88 -13.70 19.24
C ILE A 9 -4.13 -13.62 18.37
N GLU A 10 -5.11 -12.85 18.83
CA GLU A 10 -6.23 -12.41 18.00
C GLU A 10 -5.91 -11.07 17.34
N THR A 11 -6.35 -10.89 16.10
CA THR A 11 -6.03 -9.70 15.28
C THR A 11 -7.27 -9.06 14.69
N THR A 12 -7.15 -7.80 14.26
CA THR A 12 -8.25 -7.07 13.60
C THR A 12 -8.76 -7.70 12.30
N GLY A 13 -8.00 -8.65 11.73
CA GLY A 13 -8.09 -9.01 10.32
C GLY A 13 -7.59 -7.87 9.42
N GLY A 14 -7.07 -8.17 8.23
CA GLY A 14 -6.52 -7.12 7.36
C GLY A 14 -5.85 -7.64 6.10
N LYS A 15 -5.35 -6.70 5.29
CA LYS A 15 -4.29 -7.00 4.35
C LYS A 15 -2.99 -7.24 5.13
N TYR A 16 -2.10 -8.01 4.54
CA TYR A 16 -0.78 -8.30 5.09
C TYR A 16 -0.02 -7.01 5.48
N ASN A 17 0.45 -6.94 6.72
CA ASN A 17 1.15 -5.84 7.42
C ASN A 17 0.28 -4.67 7.90
N GLU A 18 -1.02 -4.67 7.59
CA GLU A 18 -1.98 -3.68 8.06
C GLU A 18 -2.78 -4.16 9.28
N GLU A 19 -2.58 -5.41 9.73
CA GLU A 19 -3.28 -5.99 10.89
C GLU A 19 -2.78 -5.38 12.21
N GLY A 20 -3.65 -5.36 13.23
CA GLY A 20 -3.27 -5.01 14.60
C GLY A 20 -3.71 -6.08 15.60
N ILE A 21 -3.03 -6.18 16.74
CA ILE A 21 -3.38 -7.10 17.84
C ILE A 21 -4.62 -6.61 18.57
N THR A 22 -5.61 -7.48 18.78
CA THR A 22 -6.83 -7.20 19.56
C THR A 22 -6.85 -7.93 20.90
N GLU A 23 -6.21 -9.09 20.98
CA GLU A 23 -6.01 -9.84 22.22
C GLU A 23 -4.71 -10.64 22.12
N ILE A 24 -4.01 -10.77 23.24
CA ILE A 24 -2.81 -11.60 23.35
C ILE A 24 -2.83 -12.38 24.66
N ALA A 25 -2.42 -13.65 24.60
CA ALA A 25 -2.17 -14.47 25.78
C ALA A 25 -0.82 -15.15 25.67
N ILE A 26 -0.06 -15.18 26.77
CA ILE A 26 1.26 -15.80 26.87
C ILE A 26 1.36 -16.56 28.18
N TYR A 27 1.74 -17.84 28.11
CA TYR A 27 2.06 -18.69 29.24
C TYR A 27 3.54 -19.05 29.21
N ARG A 28 4.31 -18.60 30.22
CA ARG A 28 5.70 -18.98 30.39
C ARG A 28 5.76 -20.34 31.08
N PHE A 29 6.45 -21.29 30.46
CA PHE A 29 6.45 -22.70 30.82
C PHE A 29 7.89 -23.22 30.89
N ASP A 30 8.28 -23.79 32.03
CA ASP A 30 9.66 -24.28 32.26
C ASP A 30 9.93 -25.71 31.75
N GLY A 31 8.94 -26.31 31.07
CA GLY A 31 8.96 -27.71 30.66
C GLY A 31 8.15 -28.63 31.58
N GLN A 32 7.78 -28.18 32.78
CA GLN A 32 6.98 -28.95 33.73
C GLN A 32 5.72 -28.20 34.17
N ARG A 33 5.85 -26.92 34.54
CA ARG A 33 4.77 -26.08 35.05
C ARG A 33 4.79 -24.68 34.44
N ILE A 34 3.66 -23.99 34.56
CA ILE A 34 3.55 -22.57 34.23
C ILE A 34 4.26 -21.80 35.34
N VAL A 35 5.19 -20.92 34.96
CA VAL A 35 5.98 -20.09 35.88
C VAL A 35 5.62 -18.61 35.80
N ASP A 36 4.95 -18.19 34.73
CA ASP A 36 4.40 -16.85 34.58
C ASP A 36 3.26 -16.86 33.54
N GLN A 37 2.34 -15.91 33.60
CA GLN A 37 1.27 -15.74 32.62
C GLN A 37 0.96 -14.26 32.38
N PHE A 38 0.57 -13.95 31.15
CA PHE A 38 0.14 -12.63 30.74
C PHE A 38 -1.02 -12.77 29.75
N SER A 39 -2.09 -11.98 29.94
CA SER A 39 -3.20 -11.90 28.99
C SER A 39 -3.77 -10.50 29.00
N SER A 40 -4.04 -9.94 27.82
CA SER A 40 -4.62 -8.61 27.69
C SER A 40 -5.42 -8.47 26.40
N LEU A 41 -6.55 -7.77 26.48
CA LEU A 41 -7.07 -7.07 25.30
C LEU A 41 -6.09 -5.97 24.90
N VAL A 42 -6.02 -5.65 23.62
CA VAL A 42 -5.14 -4.61 23.10
C VAL A 42 -5.94 -3.70 22.18
N ASN A 43 -5.81 -2.40 22.34
CA ASN A 43 -6.38 -1.43 21.42
C ASN A 43 -5.48 -1.32 20.17
N PRO A 44 -5.93 -1.76 18.98
CA PRO A 44 -5.11 -1.79 17.77
C PRO A 44 -5.06 -0.44 17.04
N GLU A 45 -5.77 0.58 17.57
CA GLU A 45 -5.94 1.91 16.99
C GLU A 45 -6.46 1.90 15.53
N ARG A 46 -7.21 0.84 15.17
CA ARG A 46 -7.80 0.65 13.84
C ARG A 46 -9.09 -0.16 13.90
N LYS A 47 -9.83 -0.19 12.77
CA LYS A 47 -11.10 -0.92 12.67
C LYS A 47 -10.87 -2.43 12.58
N ILE A 48 -11.70 -3.18 13.32
CA ILE A 48 -11.79 -4.63 13.24
C ILE A 48 -12.70 -4.99 12.06
N GLN A 49 -12.32 -6.00 11.28
CA GLN A 49 -13.17 -6.50 10.20
C GLN A 49 -14.40 -7.21 10.75
N PRO A 50 -15.60 -7.06 10.15
CA PRO A 50 -16.84 -7.64 10.68
C PRO A 50 -16.79 -9.15 10.92
N PHE A 51 -16.10 -9.91 10.05
CA PHE A 51 -15.99 -11.35 10.20
C PHE A 51 -15.17 -11.76 11.43
N VAL A 52 -14.20 -10.96 11.85
CA VAL A 52 -13.36 -11.21 13.04
C VAL A 52 -14.18 -10.99 14.31
N VAL A 53 -15.01 -9.94 14.33
CA VAL A 53 -15.91 -9.67 15.47
C VAL A 53 -16.86 -10.85 15.67
N ASN A 54 -17.42 -11.39 14.59
CA ASN A 54 -18.30 -12.57 14.65
C ASN A 54 -17.57 -13.84 15.09
N LEU A 55 -16.26 -13.94 14.81
CA LEU A 55 -15.46 -15.12 15.15
C LEU A 55 -15.00 -15.11 16.62
N THR A 56 -14.50 -13.97 17.08
CA THR A 56 -13.82 -13.82 18.39
C THR A 56 -14.72 -13.25 19.47
N GLY A 57 -15.82 -12.60 19.08
CA GLY A 57 -16.67 -11.80 19.98
C GLY A 57 -16.05 -10.48 20.40
N ILE A 58 -14.80 -10.18 20.01
CA ILE A 58 -14.11 -8.93 20.36
C ILE A 58 -14.60 -7.81 19.47
N ASN A 59 -15.20 -6.79 20.06
CA ASN A 59 -15.73 -5.63 19.36
C ASN A 59 -14.97 -4.34 19.71
N THR A 60 -15.18 -3.29 18.90
CA THR A 60 -14.52 -1.99 19.06
C THR A 60 -14.79 -1.33 20.42
N GLU A 61 -15.94 -1.61 21.05
CA GLU A 61 -16.30 -1.04 22.34
C GLU A 61 -15.44 -1.63 23.47
N MET A 62 -15.24 -2.95 23.46
CA MET A 62 -14.33 -3.64 24.39
C MET A 62 -12.89 -3.12 24.30
N LEU A 63 -12.43 -2.82 23.09
CA LEU A 63 -11.05 -2.37 22.86
C LEU A 63 -10.82 -0.89 23.10
N ARG A 64 -11.88 -0.08 23.25
CA ARG A 64 -11.75 1.38 23.41
C ARG A 64 -10.88 1.75 24.62
N ASN A 65 -11.09 1.05 25.74
CA ASN A 65 -10.39 1.27 26.99
C ASN A 65 -9.27 0.25 27.24
N ALA A 66 -9.03 -0.66 26.30
CA ALA A 66 -7.92 -1.59 26.39
C ALA A 66 -6.58 -0.86 26.21
N PRO A 67 -5.50 -1.33 26.83
CA PRO A 67 -4.17 -0.74 26.64
C PRO A 67 -3.75 -0.86 25.17
N LYS A 68 -3.03 0.14 24.68
CA LYS A 68 -2.37 0.09 23.37
C LYS A 68 -1.16 -0.82 23.43
N PHE A 69 -0.69 -1.26 22.26
CA PHE A 69 0.43 -2.21 22.20
C PHE A 69 1.69 -1.72 22.94
N TYR A 70 2.06 -0.43 22.80
CA TYR A 70 3.23 0.11 23.47
C TYR A 70 3.14 0.07 25.01
N GLU A 71 1.93 0.06 25.57
CA GLU A 71 1.71 0.01 27.03
C GLU A 71 1.95 -1.40 27.59
N VAL A 72 1.74 -2.44 26.77
CA VAL A 72 1.97 -3.84 27.14
C VAL A 72 3.29 -4.41 26.61
N ALA A 73 3.95 -3.72 25.68
CA ALA A 73 5.17 -4.17 25.01
C ALA A 73 6.28 -4.59 25.99
N LYS A 74 6.53 -3.79 27.03
CA LYS A 74 7.53 -4.12 28.06
C LYS A 74 7.24 -5.46 28.74
N ARG A 75 5.97 -5.69 29.13
CA ARG A 75 5.57 -6.92 29.81
C ARG A 75 5.72 -8.15 28.90
N ILE A 76 5.45 -7.99 27.61
CA ILE A 76 5.64 -9.03 26.59
C ILE A 76 7.14 -9.37 26.46
N ILE A 77 8.03 -8.38 26.44
CA ILE A 77 9.48 -8.62 26.43
C ILE A 77 9.89 -9.43 27.66
N GLU A 78 9.51 -8.98 28.85
CA GLU A 78 9.87 -9.63 30.12
C GLU A 78 9.42 -11.09 30.20
N ILE A 79 8.17 -11.39 29.85
CA ILE A 79 7.64 -12.76 29.93
C ILE A 79 8.21 -13.68 28.85
N THR A 80 8.70 -13.13 27.74
CA THR A 80 9.31 -13.90 26.63
C THR A 80 10.85 -13.93 26.69
N GLU A 81 11.45 -13.39 27.75
CA GLU A 81 12.90 -13.36 27.91
C GLU A 81 13.50 -14.75 28.07
N ASP A 82 14.57 -15.02 27.31
CA ASP A 82 15.24 -16.33 27.22
C ASP A 82 14.29 -17.53 26.95
N CYS A 83 13.17 -17.27 26.27
CA CYS A 83 12.17 -18.29 25.93
C CYS A 83 12.18 -18.62 24.43
N ILE A 84 11.80 -19.87 24.11
CA ILE A 84 11.35 -20.23 22.76
C ILE A 84 9.85 -19.94 22.67
N LEU A 85 9.43 -19.17 21.67
CA LEU A 85 8.01 -18.93 21.40
C LEU A 85 7.35 -20.17 20.83
N VAL A 86 6.20 -20.55 21.36
CA VAL A 86 5.44 -21.72 20.90
C VAL A 86 4.02 -21.28 20.55
N ALA A 87 3.58 -21.54 19.33
CA ALA A 87 2.21 -21.21 18.91
C ALA A 87 1.63 -22.25 17.96
N HIS A 88 0.30 -22.30 17.89
CA HIS A 88 -0.42 -23.15 16.95
C HIS A 88 -0.56 -22.45 15.59
N ASN A 89 0.52 -22.53 14.81
CA ASN A 89 0.85 -21.68 13.64
C ASN A 89 1.80 -20.52 13.97
N ALA A 90 2.91 -20.84 14.64
CA ALA A 90 3.90 -19.86 15.13
C ALA A 90 4.39 -18.84 14.08
N GLN A 91 4.38 -19.17 12.79
CA GLN A 91 4.73 -18.20 11.74
C GLN A 91 3.79 -16.98 11.73
N PHE A 92 2.49 -17.20 11.93
CA PHE A 92 1.51 -16.13 11.92
C PHE A 92 1.68 -15.22 13.14
N ASP A 93 1.68 -15.80 14.34
CA ASP A 93 1.74 -15.03 15.58
C ASP A 93 3.07 -14.31 15.75
N ASN A 94 4.19 -14.98 15.43
CA ASN A 94 5.51 -14.35 15.47
C ASN A 94 5.57 -13.14 14.53
N ARG A 95 5.05 -13.28 13.30
CA ARG A 95 4.98 -12.16 12.34
C ARG A 95 4.19 -10.98 12.90
N ILE A 96 3.02 -11.24 13.47
CA ILE A 96 2.16 -10.18 14.03
C ILE A 96 2.88 -9.47 15.18
N LEU A 97 3.49 -10.22 16.08
CA LEU A 97 4.22 -9.67 17.22
C LEU A 97 5.44 -8.86 16.78
N THR A 98 6.26 -9.39 15.88
CA THR A 98 7.39 -8.67 15.27
C THR A 98 6.91 -7.42 14.53
N THR A 99 5.77 -7.45 13.84
CA THR A 99 5.22 -6.27 13.15
C THR A 99 4.86 -5.16 14.13
N GLU A 100 4.28 -5.48 15.28
CA GLU A 100 3.97 -4.47 16.30
C GLU A 100 5.24 -3.90 16.96
N PHE A 101 6.24 -4.72 17.25
CA PHE A 101 7.52 -4.24 17.77
C PHE A 101 8.32 -3.44 16.72
N ASP A 102 8.28 -3.82 15.44
CA ASP A 102 8.88 -3.07 14.33
C ASP A 102 8.28 -1.65 14.25
N ARG A 103 6.98 -1.48 14.56
CA ARG A 103 6.33 -0.15 14.62
C ARG A 103 6.84 0.71 15.78
N LEU A 104 7.31 0.08 16.86
CA LEU A 104 7.95 0.75 18.00
C LEU A 104 9.46 0.95 17.79
N GLY A 105 10.03 0.43 16.70
CA GLY A 105 11.47 0.47 16.45
C GLY A 105 12.28 -0.51 17.31
N TYR A 106 11.64 -1.53 17.89
CA TYR A 106 12.30 -2.56 18.70
C TYR A 106 12.49 -3.86 17.88
N PRO A 107 13.71 -4.38 17.75
CA PRO A 107 13.95 -5.64 17.03
C PRO A 107 13.53 -6.84 17.88
N PHE A 108 12.27 -7.26 17.75
CA PHE A 108 11.76 -8.44 18.44
C PHE A 108 12.08 -9.72 17.68
N GLU A 109 13.11 -10.42 18.14
CA GLU A 109 13.61 -11.66 17.55
C GLU A 109 13.61 -12.78 18.60
N LYS A 110 12.95 -13.90 18.28
CA LYS A 110 12.87 -15.07 19.16
C LYS A 110 12.96 -16.37 18.35
N GLU A 111 13.46 -17.42 18.98
CA GLU A 111 13.29 -18.77 18.47
C GLU A 111 11.82 -19.18 18.55
N THR A 112 11.34 -19.93 17.57
CA THR A 112 9.94 -20.33 17.45
C THR A 112 9.79 -21.85 17.27
N LEU A 113 8.67 -22.38 17.75
CA LEU A 113 8.22 -23.75 17.56
C LEU A 113 6.74 -23.75 17.16
N CYS A 114 6.44 -24.41 16.05
CA CYS A 114 5.08 -24.54 15.55
C CYS A 114 4.48 -25.88 15.96
N THR A 115 3.42 -25.86 16.79
CA THR A 115 2.79 -27.12 17.24
C THR A 115 2.13 -27.88 16.09
N VAL A 116 1.69 -27.20 15.01
CA VAL A 116 1.15 -27.88 13.82
C VAL A 116 2.20 -28.79 13.18
N GLU A 117 3.44 -28.32 13.06
CA GLU A 117 4.54 -29.07 12.45
C GLU A 117 4.99 -30.21 13.36
N LEU A 118 5.12 -29.92 14.65
CA LEU A 118 5.42 -30.94 15.65
C LEU A 118 4.34 -32.03 15.69
N SER A 119 3.05 -31.65 15.64
CA SER A 119 1.95 -32.61 15.60
C SER A 119 1.98 -33.47 14.34
N LYS A 120 2.21 -32.90 13.15
CA LYS A 120 2.35 -33.70 11.92
C LYS A 120 3.46 -34.75 12.01
N LYS A 121 4.53 -34.44 12.74
CA LYS A 121 5.68 -35.35 12.89
C LYS A 121 5.49 -36.40 13.97
N LEU A 122 4.93 -36.01 15.12
CA LEU A 122 4.80 -36.84 16.33
C LEU A 122 3.45 -37.56 16.43
N LEU A 123 2.46 -37.11 15.66
CA LEU A 123 1.09 -37.62 15.61
C LEU A 123 0.64 -37.73 14.14
N PRO A 124 1.27 -38.59 13.32
CA PRO A 124 0.90 -38.73 11.92
C PRO A 124 -0.54 -39.23 11.75
N ASP A 125 -1.08 -39.09 10.54
CA ASP A 125 -2.35 -39.66 10.10
C ASP A 125 -3.64 -39.16 10.78
N LEU A 126 -3.57 -38.00 11.44
CA LEU A 126 -4.76 -37.34 11.96
C LEU A 126 -5.56 -36.62 10.85
N PRO A 127 -6.91 -36.60 10.95
CA PRO A 127 -7.79 -36.05 9.91
C PRO A 127 -7.67 -34.52 9.74
N SER A 128 -7.16 -33.82 10.76
CA SER A 128 -6.89 -32.38 10.68
C SER A 128 -5.94 -31.94 11.77
N TYR A 129 -5.08 -30.97 11.45
CA TYR A 129 -4.14 -30.35 12.38
C TYR A 129 -4.53 -28.91 12.74
N SER A 130 -5.77 -28.49 12.48
CA SER A 130 -6.26 -27.21 13.03
C SER A 130 -6.53 -27.39 14.53
N LEU A 131 -6.20 -26.37 15.34
CA LEU A 131 -6.21 -26.47 16.81
C LEU A 131 -7.49 -27.13 17.31
N GLY A 132 -8.64 -26.57 16.94
CA GLY A 132 -9.94 -27.08 17.38
C GLY A 132 -10.21 -28.54 17.01
N LYS A 133 -9.85 -29.01 15.81
CA LYS A 133 -10.08 -30.43 15.42
C LYS A 133 -9.06 -31.35 16.09
N LEU A 134 -7.81 -30.90 16.16
CA LEU A 134 -6.71 -31.65 16.74
C LEU A 134 -6.91 -31.90 18.24
N VAL A 135 -7.17 -30.85 19.01
CA VAL A 135 -7.38 -30.95 20.47
C VAL A 135 -8.58 -31.83 20.79
N ARG A 136 -9.67 -31.75 20.01
CA ARG A 136 -10.82 -32.66 20.13
C ARG A 136 -10.45 -34.12 19.88
N SER A 137 -9.70 -34.41 18.81
CA SER A 137 -9.26 -35.78 18.52
C SER A 137 -8.37 -36.38 19.60
N LEU A 138 -7.69 -35.53 20.37
CA LEU A 138 -6.79 -35.91 21.47
C LEU A 138 -7.45 -35.87 22.85
N GLY A 139 -8.75 -35.55 22.94
CA GLY A 139 -9.47 -35.44 24.20
C GLY A 139 -9.07 -34.24 25.07
N ILE A 140 -8.43 -33.22 24.49
CA ILE A 140 -8.04 -31.99 25.19
C ILE A 140 -9.25 -31.04 25.23
N PRO A 141 -9.71 -30.62 26.41
CA PRO A 141 -10.79 -29.65 26.54
C PRO A 141 -10.43 -28.30 25.89
N LEU A 142 -11.37 -27.73 25.14
CA LEU A 142 -11.24 -26.40 24.55
C LEU A 142 -12.43 -25.53 25.01
N SER A 143 -12.17 -24.66 25.98
CA SER A 143 -13.09 -23.60 26.41
C SER A 143 -12.74 -22.29 25.71
N ASP A 144 -13.75 -21.46 25.43
CA ASP A 144 -13.56 -20.11 24.84
C ASP A 144 -12.75 -20.10 23.55
N ARG A 145 -13.18 -20.91 22.58
CA ARG A 145 -12.56 -20.98 21.24
C ARG A 145 -12.57 -19.60 20.58
N HIS A 146 -11.48 -19.24 19.89
CA HIS A 146 -11.29 -17.91 19.26
C HIS A 146 -11.14 -16.79 20.28
N ARG A 147 -10.61 -17.13 21.45
CA ARG A 147 -10.08 -16.21 22.45
C ARG A 147 -8.66 -16.62 22.73
N ALA A 148 -7.77 -15.63 22.77
CA ALA A 148 -6.33 -15.90 22.85
C ALA A 148 -5.98 -16.77 24.08
N GLN A 149 -6.63 -16.52 25.22
CA GLN A 149 -6.39 -17.28 26.44
C GLN A 149 -6.79 -18.75 26.33
N GLY A 150 -7.96 -19.02 25.74
CA GLY A 150 -8.48 -20.37 25.55
C GLY A 150 -7.60 -21.18 24.59
N ASP A 151 -7.26 -20.57 23.45
CA ASP A 151 -6.47 -21.21 22.41
C ASP A 151 -4.99 -21.40 22.84
N ALA A 152 -4.39 -20.43 23.55
CA ALA A 152 -3.04 -20.59 24.13
C ALA A 152 -2.97 -21.71 25.18
N LYS A 153 -4.00 -21.86 26.02
CA LYS A 153 -4.06 -22.93 27.04
C LYS A 153 -4.22 -24.32 26.41
N ALA A 154 -5.04 -24.43 25.37
CA ALA A 154 -5.17 -25.65 24.60
C ALA A 154 -3.85 -26.00 23.88
N THR A 155 -3.18 -25.00 23.32
CA THR A 155 -1.85 -25.13 22.70
C THR A 155 -0.80 -25.60 23.70
N LEU A 156 -0.81 -25.06 24.93
CA LEU A 156 0.09 -25.52 26.01
C LEU A 156 -0.14 -26.99 26.34
N THR A 157 -1.41 -27.42 26.46
CA THR A 157 -1.76 -28.80 26.78
C THR A 157 -1.31 -29.76 25.66
N LEU A 158 -1.56 -29.37 24.40
CA LEU A 158 -1.05 -30.08 23.24
C LEU A 158 0.48 -30.15 23.26
N PHE A 159 1.16 -29.04 23.53
CA PHE A 159 2.61 -28.98 23.54
C PHE A 159 3.23 -29.88 24.63
N LYS A 160 2.63 -29.95 25.82
CA LYS A 160 3.03 -30.92 26.86
C LYS A 160 2.95 -32.37 26.37
N MET A 161 1.89 -32.73 25.65
CA MET A 161 1.75 -34.07 25.07
C MET A 161 2.80 -34.35 23.99
N LEU A 162 3.13 -33.35 23.16
CA LEU A 162 4.18 -33.45 22.14
C LEU A 162 5.57 -33.59 22.77
N LEU A 163 5.87 -32.84 23.83
CA LEU A 163 7.09 -32.97 24.62
C LEU A 163 7.24 -34.37 25.21
N ALA A 164 6.16 -34.95 25.75
CA ALA A 164 6.17 -36.31 26.29
C ALA A 164 6.37 -37.38 25.21
N LYS A 165 5.91 -37.13 23.98
CA LYS A 165 6.07 -38.05 22.84
C LYS A 165 7.46 -38.02 22.20
N ASP A 166 8.16 -36.89 22.26
CA ASP A 166 9.53 -36.76 21.75
C ASP A 166 10.57 -37.26 22.78
N THR A 167 10.56 -38.57 23.03
CA THR A 167 11.39 -39.21 24.08
C THR A 167 12.89 -39.01 23.89
N SER A 168 13.36 -38.91 22.63
CA SER A 168 14.78 -38.64 22.32
C SER A 168 15.14 -37.14 22.32
N LYS A 169 14.15 -36.24 22.46
CA LYS A 169 14.31 -34.77 22.39
C LYS A 169 14.93 -34.27 21.08
N GLU A 170 15.01 -35.12 20.05
CA GLU A 170 15.61 -34.76 18.78
C GLU A 170 14.66 -34.00 17.88
N ILE A 171 13.37 -34.37 17.88
CA ILE A 171 12.40 -33.81 16.93
C ILE A 171 12.17 -32.35 17.28
N ILE A 172 11.90 -32.04 18.54
CA ILE A 172 11.68 -30.66 18.99
C ILE A 172 12.93 -29.83 18.76
N THR A 173 14.12 -30.36 19.07
CA THR A 173 15.39 -29.63 18.85
C THR A 173 15.62 -29.32 17.37
N LYS A 174 15.33 -30.26 16.46
CA LYS A 174 15.46 -30.08 15.00
C LYS A 174 14.41 -29.12 14.42
N HIS A 175 13.27 -28.96 15.09
CA HIS A 175 12.17 -28.11 14.63
C HIS A 175 12.15 -26.74 15.31
N VAL A 176 13.07 -26.47 16.25
CA VAL A 176 13.30 -25.10 16.73
C VAL A 176 13.76 -24.30 15.53
N ARG A 177 12.86 -23.44 15.05
CA ARG A 177 13.22 -22.43 14.07
C ARG A 177 13.77 -21.28 14.85
N LYS A 178 15.09 -21.06 14.76
CA LYS A 178 15.50 -19.67 14.65
C LYS A 178 14.75 -19.17 13.43
N ASP A 179 13.88 -18.16 13.59
CA ASP A 179 13.49 -17.39 12.40
C ASP A 179 14.84 -17.13 11.73
N PRO A 180 15.10 -17.74 10.55
CA PRO A 180 16.41 -17.63 9.93
C PRO A 180 16.64 -16.16 10.00
N LYS A 181 17.77 -15.76 10.60
CA LYS A 181 18.09 -14.34 10.77
C LYS A 181 17.48 -13.65 9.55
N ARG A 182 16.82 -12.52 9.71
CA ARG A 182 16.89 -11.53 8.63
C ARG A 182 18.39 -11.14 8.48
N GLN A 183 19.31 -12.11 8.31
CA GLN A 183 20.45 -12.07 7.43
C GLN A 183 19.85 -11.93 6.04
N LEU A 184 19.22 -10.77 5.81
CA LEU A 184 19.69 -9.94 4.75
C LEU A 184 21.21 -10.09 4.74
N GLU A 185 21.73 -10.58 3.62
CA GLU A 185 23.16 -10.60 3.41
C GLU A 185 23.73 -9.25 3.88
N PRO A 186 24.87 -9.21 4.60
CA PRO A 186 25.40 -7.97 5.17
C PRO A 186 25.35 -6.79 4.20
N LYS A 187 25.65 -7.06 2.92
CA LYS A 187 25.52 -6.09 1.81
C LYS A 187 24.16 -5.39 1.75
N LEU A 188 23.05 -6.12 1.93
CA LEU A 188 21.69 -5.57 1.86
C LEU A 188 21.36 -4.73 3.11
N LEU A 189 21.88 -5.12 4.28
CA LEU A 189 21.77 -4.30 5.50
C LEU A 189 22.54 -3.00 5.35
N ASP A 190 23.76 -3.06 4.80
CA ASP A 190 24.59 -1.88 4.53
C ASP A 190 23.90 -0.92 3.56
N MET A 191 23.30 -1.45 2.49
CA MET A 191 22.50 -0.66 1.54
C MET A 191 21.29 0.02 2.21
N ILE A 192 20.61 -0.66 3.15
CA ILE A 192 19.50 -0.05 3.91
C ILE A 192 20.03 1.00 4.88
N ALA A 193 21.15 0.74 5.55
CA ALA A 193 21.75 1.65 6.51
C ALA A 193 22.13 2.97 5.83
N ALA A 194 22.75 2.90 4.65
CA ALA A 194 23.17 4.04 3.84
C ALA A 194 22.02 4.82 3.18
N ALA A 195 20.83 4.23 3.09
CA ALA A 195 19.69 4.88 2.42
C ALA A 195 19.07 6.02 3.24
N PRO A 196 18.70 7.15 2.62
CA PRO A 196 18.07 8.26 3.31
C PRO A 196 16.60 7.96 3.63
N SER A 197 16.09 8.61 4.68
CA SER A 197 14.67 8.55 5.05
C SER A 197 13.83 9.65 4.38
N THR A 198 14.24 10.11 3.20
CA THR A 198 13.63 11.23 2.47
C THR A 198 12.77 10.78 1.29
N THR A 199 12.08 11.73 0.66
CA THR A 199 11.25 11.51 -0.54
C THR A 199 12.11 11.60 -1.80
N GLY A 200 12.03 10.59 -2.66
CA GLY A 200 12.78 10.57 -3.91
C GLY A 200 12.67 9.27 -4.69
N VAL A 201 13.60 9.12 -5.63
CA VAL A 201 13.75 7.95 -6.52
C VAL A 201 15.01 7.18 -6.10
N TYR A 202 14.96 5.85 -6.18
CA TYR A 202 16.11 4.99 -5.95
C TYR A 202 16.28 4.00 -7.10
N TYR A 203 17.54 3.63 -7.34
CA TYR A 203 17.99 2.82 -8.46
C TYR A 203 18.79 1.66 -7.87
N MET A 204 18.38 0.44 -8.18
CA MET A 204 19.11 -0.77 -7.79
C MET A 204 19.93 -1.25 -8.98
N HIS A 205 21.21 -1.53 -8.74
CA HIS A 205 22.18 -1.91 -9.76
C HIS A 205 22.68 -3.34 -9.53
N ASN A 206 22.96 -4.07 -10.60
CA ASN A 206 23.64 -5.37 -10.54
C ASN A 206 25.18 -5.19 -10.40
N ALA A 207 25.91 -6.30 -10.45
CA ALA A 207 27.37 -6.30 -10.35
C ALA A 207 28.05 -5.59 -11.54
N GLU A 208 27.41 -5.61 -12.71
CA GLU A 208 27.86 -4.94 -13.93
C GLU A 208 27.61 -3.41 -13.91
N GLY A 209 26.83 -2.91 -12.95
CA GLY A 209 26.45 -1.50 -12.85
C GLY A 209 25.19 -1.12 -13.64
N ASP A 210 24.49 -2.11 -14.22
CA ASP A 210 23.22 -1.89 -14.91
C ASP A 210 22.07 -1.70 -13.92
N ILE A 211 21.15 -0.79 -14.26
CA ILE A 211 19.94 -0.56 -13.47
C ILE A 211 18.96 -1.72 -13.69
N ILE A 212 18.76 -2.54 -12.64
CA ILE A 212 17.83 -3.67 -12.66
C ILE A 212 16.43 -3.30 -12.15
N TYR A 213 16.34 -2.27 -11.31
CA TYR A 213 15.07 -1.78 -10.77
C TYR A 213 15.13 -0.30 -10.42
N ILE A 214 14.05 0.41 -10.71
CA ILE A 214 13.84 1.81 -10.33
C ILE A 214 12.56 1.89 -9.52
N GLY A 215 12.57 2.65 -8.43
CA GLY A 215 11.37 2.88 -7.65
C GLY A 215 11.36 4.25 -6.99
N LYS A 216 10.17 4.71 -6.61
CA LYS A 216 9.98 5.93 -5.81
C LYS A 216 9.44 5.65 -4.41
N SER A 217 9.66 6.57 -3.49
CA SER A 217 9.04 6.53 -2.16
C SER A 217 9.03 7.90 -1.48
N ARG A 218 8.10 8.08 -0.53
CA ARG A 218 8.16 9.20 0.43
C ARG A 218 9.22 9.00 1.52
N ASN A 219 9.67 7.75 1.68
CA ASN A 219 10.77 7.34 2.55
C ASN A 219 11.52 6.20 1.85
N ILE A 220 12.68 6.51 1.26
CA ILE A 220 13.47 5.58 0.47
C ILE A 220 13.94 4.39 1.32
N LYS A 221 14.54 4.65 2.49
CA LYS A 221 15.00 3.61 3.43
C LYS A 221 13.93 2.59 3.77
N LYS A 222 12.72 3.04 4.13
CA LYS A 222 11.57 2.18 4.42
C LYS A 222 11.19 1.31 3.22
N ARG A 223 11.24 1.88 2.00
CA ARG A 223 10.88 1.15 0.79
C ARG A 223 11.93 0.13 0.37
N LEU A 224 13.21 0.44 0.52
CA LEU A 224 14.32 -0.50 0.32
C LEU A 224 14.25 -1.66 1.31
N THR A 225 13.99 -1.36 2.58
CA THR A 225 13.77 -2.38 3.62
C THR A 225 12.69 -3.37 3.18
N GLN A 226 11.55 -2.88 2.69
CA GLN A 226 10.49 -3.75 2.16
C GLN A 226 10.93 -4.60 0.96
N HIS A 227 11.77 -4.06 0.07
CA HIS A 227 12.28 -4.84 -1.06
C HIS A 227 13.24 -5.95 -0.60
N PHE A 228 14.03 -5.70 0.44
CA PHE A 228 15.05 -6.64 0.89
C PHE A 228 14.58 -7.61 1.99
N THR A 229 13.45 -7.32 2.65
CA THR A 229 12.86 -8.22 3.66
C THR A 229 11.69 -9.05 3.14
N ASN A 230 11.04 -8.66 2.04
CA ASN A 230 9.88 -9.40 1.52
C ASN A 230 10.25 -10.72 0.84
N ASP A 231 9.40 -11.72 0.99
CA ASP A 231 9.61 -13.07 0.43
C ASP A 231 8.91 -13.32 -0.92
N ASN A 232 8.26 -12.31 -1.51
CA ASN A 232 7.64 -12.50 -2.82
C ASN A 232 8.70 -12.75 -3.92
N ARG A 233 8.29 -13.47 -4.98
CA ARG A 233 9.18 -13.91 -6.07
C ARG A 233 10.01 -12.79 -6.69
N LYS A 234 9.44 -11.59 -6.84
CA LYS A 234 10.14 -10.42 -7.41
C LYS A 234 11.22 -9.91 -6.44
N SER A 235 10.90 -9.82 -5.15
CA SER A 235 11.80 -9.33 -4.11
C SER A 235 12.99 -10.26 -3.92
N LYS A 236 12.75 -11.59 -3.90
CA LYS A 236 13.84 -12.59 -3.87
C LYS A 236 14.79 -12.46 -5.07
N LYS A 237 14.28 -12.25 -6.28
CA LYS A 237 15.14 -12.05 -7.46
C LYS A 237 15.96 -10.77 -7.37
N ILE A 238 15.33 -9.67 -6.95
CA ILE A 238 16.04 -8.40 -6.72
C ILE A 238 17.14 -8.58 -5.67
N GLN A 239 16.85 -9.23 -4.53
CA GLN A 239 17.83 -9.48 -3.46
C GLN A 239 19.05 -10.26 -3.93
N LEU A 240 18.87 -11.19 -4.87
CA LEU A 240 19.96 -11.99 -5.43
C LEU A 240 20.83 -11.20 -6.41
N GLU A 241 20.24 -10.32 -7.23
CA GLU A 241 20.95 -9.60 -8.29
C GLU A 241 21.52 -8.24 -7.85
N VAL A 242 20.93 -7.60 -6.83
CA VAL A 242 21.34 -6.25 -6.41
C VAL A 242 22.72 -6.25 -5.74
N THR A 243 23.57 -5.33 -6.19
CA THR A 243 24.94 -5.14 -5.69
C THR A 243 25.14 -3.72 -5.15
N SER A 244 24.40 -2.72 -5.64
CA SER A 244 24.41 -1.39 -5.06
C SER A 244 23.07 -0.67 -5.25
N VAL A 245 22.85 0.39 -4.47
CA VAL A 245 21.68 1.25 -4.57
C VAL A 245 22.14 2.70 -4.62
N SER A 246 21.70 3.45 -5.63
CA SER A 246 21.81 4.90 -5.66
C SER A 246 20.43 5.54 -5.47
N PHE A 247 20.41 6.80 -5.07
CA PHE A 247 19.17 7.54 -4.82
C PHE A 247 19.30 9.00 -5.24
N GLU A 248 18.16 9.58 -5.59
CA GLU A 248 18.01 10.99 -5.89
C GLU A 248 16.84 11.55 -5.12
N GLU A 249 17.12 12.55 -4.29
CA GLU A 249 16.13 13.22 -3.47
C GLU A 249 15.32 14.21 -4.30
N THR A 250 14.01 14.19 -4.14
CA THR A 250 13.11 15.09 -4.88
C THR A 250 12.32 16.02 -3.98
N GLY A 251 12.18 15.70 -2.68
CA GLY A 251 11.36 16.48 -1.74
C GLY A 251 9.84 16.41 -1.97
N SER A 252 9.41 16.41 -3.24
CA SER A 252 8.03 16.24 -3.68
C SER A 252 7.77 14.84 -4.22
N ASP A 253 6.69 14.22 -3.73
CA ASP A 253 6.21 12.92 -4.24
C ASP A 253 5.70 13.02 -5.68
N LEU A 254 5.23 14.20 -6.12
CA LEU A 254 4.80 14.42 -7.50
C LEU A 254 6.00 14.32 -8.45
N ILE A 255 7.10 15.00 -8.13
CA ILE A 255 8.35 14.92 -8.91
C ILE A 255 8.92 13.50 -8.89
N ALA A 256 8.89 12.84 -7.72
CA ALA A 256 9.34 11.45 -7.62
C ALA A 256 8.54 10.51 -8.55
N GLN A 257 7.22 10.70 -8.67
CA GLN A 257 6.37 9.93 -9.59
C GLN A 257 6.70 10.21 -11.06
N LEU A 258 6.86 11.49 -11.43
CA LEU A 258 7.18 11.89 -12.79
C LEU A 258 8.54 11.35 -13.22
N LYS A 259 9.56 11.52 -12.37
CA LYS A 259 10.91 11.06 -12.62
C LYS A 259 10.99 9.53 -12.71
N GLU A 260 10.38 8.79 -11.78
CA GLU A 260 10.32 7.32 -11.85
C GLU A 260 9.72 6.85 -13.19
N SER A 261 8.62 7.48 -13.64
CA SER A 261 7.96 7.10 -14.89
C SER A 261 8.86 7.29 -16.11
N GLU A 262 9.57 8.41 -16.20
CA GLU A 262 10.47 8.70 -17.31
C GLU A 262 11.70 7.78 -17.28
N GLU A 263 12.34 7.64 -16.12
CA GLU A 263 13.53 6.81 -15.93
C GLU A 263 13.28 5.34 -16.26
N ILE A 264 12.10 4.79 -15.89
CA ILE A 264 11.74 3.42 -16.26
C ILE A 264 11.57 3.25 -17.77
N LYS A 265 11.01 4.25 -18.46
CA LYS A 265 10.82 4.19 -19.93
C LYS A 265 12.14 4.34 -20.68
N HIS A 266 13.04 5.16 -20.14
CA HIS A 266 14.38 5.37 -20.68
C HIS A 266 15.26 4.13 -20.48
N ASN A 267 15.47 3.71 -19.23
CA ASN A 267 16.40 2.65 -18.86
C ASN A 267 15.84 1.22 -19.05
N LYS A 268 14.51 1.08 -19.09
CA LYS A 268 13.80 -0.21 -19.26
C LYS A 268 14.30 -1.34 -18.34
N PRO A 269 14.46 -1.08 -17.02
CA PRO A 269 15.11 -1.99 -16.10
C PRO A 269 14.38 -3.34 -15.98
N LEU A 270 15.13 -4.42 -15.70
CA LEU A 270 14.65 -5.81 -15.72
C LEU A 270 13.35 -6.01 -14.94
N PHE A 271 13.27 -5.44 -13.73
CA PHE A 271 12.19 -5.67 -12.78
C PHE A 271 11.04 -4.64 -12.86
N ASN A 272 11.07 -3.65 -13.75
CA ASN A 272 9.95 -2.71 -13.99
C ASN A 272 9.18 -3.01 -15.28
N ARG A 273 9.19 -4.25 -15.79
CA ARG A 273 8.59 -4.63 -17.09
C ARG A 273 7.21 -4.03 -17.38
N ALA A 274 6.31 -4.00 -16.40
CA ALA A 274 4.96 -3.46 -16.55
C ALA A 274 4.92 -1.95 -16.81
N LEU A 275 5.88 -1.19 -16.28
CA LEU A 275 5.93 0.28 -16.34
C LEU A 275 6.82 0.79 -17.48
N ARG A 276 7.47 -0.09 -18.25
CA ARG A 276 8.27 0.28 -19.43
C ARG A 276 7.42 0.87 -20.58
N LYS A 277 6.11 0.68 -20.52
CA LYS A 277 5.12 1.23 -21.44
C LYS A 277 4.00 1.85 -20.62
N SER A 278 3.26 2.77 -21.24
CA SER A 278 2.06 3.32 -20.63
C SER A 278 1.07 2.18 -20.30
N ILE A 279 0.65 2.12 -19.05
CA ILE A 279 -0.35 1.16 -18.57
C ILE A 279 -1.79 1.68 -18.76
N TYR A 280 -1.95 2.92 -19.24
CA TYR A 280 -3.24 3.56 -19.43
C TYR A 280 -3.85 3.17 -20.78
N SER A 281 -4.60 2.07 -20.79
CA SER A 281 -5.20 1.49 -21.99
C SER A 281 -6.53 2.14 -22.41
N TYR A 282 -7.14 2.95 -21.53
CA TYR A 282 -8.40 3.65 -21.80
C TYR A 282 -8.30 5.15 -21.50
N GLN A 283 -9.15 5.93 -22.16
CA GLN A 283 -9.24 7.37 -21.99
C GLN A 283 -10.70 7.86 -22.01
N LEU A 284 -10.94 9.02 -21.40
CA LEU A 284 -12.17 9.78 -21.56
C LEU A 284 -11.99 10.79 -22.71
N GLY A 285 -12.68 10.56 -23.81
CA GLY A 285 -12.78 11.47 -24.95
C GLY A 285 -14.02 12.34 -24.86
N MET A 286 -14.01 13.46 -25.59
CA MET A 286 -15.18 14.29 -25.83
C MET A 286 -15.46 14.35 -27.33
N SER A 287 -16.72 14.14 -27.69
CA SER A 287 -17.25 14.38 -29.04
C SER A 287 -18.48 15.27 -28.95
N ILE A 288 -18.85 15.94 -30.03
CA ILE A 288 -20.11 16.67 -30.14
C ILE A 288 -21.02 15.85 -31.06
N ASP A 289 -22.28 15.66 -30.67
CA ASP A 289 -23.26 14.99 -31.53
C ASP A 289 -23.95 15.95 -32.51
N GLU A 290 -24.76 15.41 -33.41
CA GLU A 290 -25.50 16.18 -34.43
C GLU A 290 -26.43 17.25 -33.85
N LYS A 291 -26.87 17.07 -32.59
CA LYS A 291 -27.75 18.01 -31.88
C LYS A 291 -26.96 19.05 -31.08
N GLY A 292 -25.63 18.99 -31.08
CA GLY A 292 -24.76 19.95 -30.38
C GLY A 292 -24.40 19.57 -28.94
N TYR A 293 -24.80 18.40 -28.43
CA TYR A 293 -24.44 17.98 -27.07
C TYR A 293 -23.01 17.44 -26.99
N ARG A 294 -22.25 17.86 -25.97
CA ARG A 294 -20.91 17.37 -25.67
C ARG A 294 -20.98 16.01 -24.96
N GLN A 295 -20.67 14.95 -25.67
CA GLN A 295 -20.68 13.58 -25.17
C GLN A 295 -19.31 13.20 -24.57
N LEU A 296 -19.30 12.68 -23.35
CA LEU A 296 -18.10 12.18 -22.67
C LEU A 296 -18.06 10.65 -22.76
N LYS A 297 -17.19 10.09 -23.62
CA LYS A 297 -17.17 8.64 -23.88
C LYS A 297 -15.85 7.99 -23.51
N ILE A 298 -15.94 6.75 -23.04
CA ILE A 298 -14.78 5.90 -22.80
C ILE A 298 -14.29 5.35 -24.14
N GLU A 299 -13.04 5.63 -24.48
CA GLU A 299 -12.38 5.17 -25.69
C GLU A 299 -11.13 4.35 -25.34
N LYS A 300 -10.66 3.51 -26.27
CA LYS A 300 -9.30 2.98 -26.17
C LYS A 300 -8.31 4.15 -26.28
N ALA A 301 -7.21 4.05 -25.56
CA ALA A 301 -6.20 5.09 -25.53
C ALA A 301 -5.57 5.28 -26.94
N ASP A 302 -5.66 6.50 -27.49
CA ASP A 302 -5.13 6.84 -28.82
C ASP A 302 -4.13 8.01 -28.74
N SER A 303 -2.84 7.76 -28.98
CA SER A 303 -1.75 8.74 -28.84
C SER A 303 -1.95 10.04 -29.62
N ARG A 304 -2.78 10.04 -30.66
CA ARG A 304 -3.09 11.23 -31.48
C ARG A 304 -4.12 12.15 -30.84
N LYS A 305 -4.87 11.65 -29.86
CA LYS A 305 -5.89 12.42 -29.13
C LYS A 305 -5.36 12.85 -27.77
N GLN A 306 -5.71 14.07 -27.39
CA GLN A 306 -5.51 14.60 -26.04
C GLN A 306 -6.65 14.12 -25.13
N PRO A 307 -6.39 13.21 -24.18
CA PRO A 307 -7.42 12.66 -23.32
C PRO A 307 -7.82 13.68 -22.22
N ILE A 308 -9.08 13.68 -21.80
CA ILE A 308 -9.49 14.45 -20.61
C ILE A 308 -8.98 13.76 -19.35
N LEU A 309 -9.19 12.44 -19.28
CA LEU A 309 -8.71 11.56 -18.22
C LEU A 309 -8.22 10.26 -18.85
N THR A 310 -7.29 9.56 -18.18
CA THR A 310 -6.78 8.25 -18.60
C THR A 310 -6.96 7.22 -17.49
N PHE A 311 -7.09 5.95 -17.89
CA PHE A 311 -7.41 4.84 -16.99
C PHE A 311 -6.65 3.59 -17.38
N THR A 312 -6.31 2.78 -16.38
CA THR A 312 -5.57 1.53 -16.57
C THR A 312 -6.43 0.42 -17.18
N ASN A 313 -7.75 0.45 -16.91
CA ASN A 313 -8.70 -0.53 -17.39
C ASN A 313 -10.12 0.08 -17.54
N TYR A 314 -10.99 -0.63 -18.28
CA TYR A 314 -12.36 -0.19 -18.57
C TYR A 314 -13.23 -0.03 -17.31
N GLN A 315 -13.07 -0.89 -16.30
CA GLN A 315 -13.88 -0.81 -15.08
C GLN A 315 -13.56 0.46 -14.27
N GLN A 316 -12.28 0.80 -14.19
CA GLN A 316 -11.83 2.07 -13.58
C GLN A 316 -12.39 3.27 -14.35
N ALA A 317 -12.38 3.23 -15.69
CA ALA A 317 -12.96 4.26 -16.53
C ALA A 317 -14.47 4.40 -16.30
N LYS A 318 -15.21 3.27 -16.30
CA LYS A 318 -16.66 3.22 -16.08
C LYS A 318 -17.03 3.79 -14.71
N ALA A 319 -16.33 3.39 -13.65
CA ALA A 319 -16.54 3.91 -12.30
C ALA A 319 -16.24 5.42 -12.19
N ALA A 320 -15.26 5.93 -12.92
CA ALA A 320 -14.99 7.37 -12.98
C ALA A 320 -16.09 8.13 -13.73
N VAL A 321 -16.52 7.66 -14.90
CA VAL A 321 -17.58 8.29 -15.69
C VAL A 321 -18.91 8.27 -14.94
N TYR A 322 -19.21 7.19 -14.20
CA TYR A 322 -20.37 7.12 -13.32
C TYR A 322 -20.36 8.23 -12.26
N ARG A 323 -19.26 8.38 -11.51
CA ARG A 323 -19.12 9.47 -10.52
C ARG A 323 -19.20 10.86 -11.15
N ILE A 324 -18.61 11.07 -12.32
CA ILE A 324 -18.70 12.34 -13.05
C ILE A 324 -20.16 12.60 -13.47
N THR A 325 -20.86 11.56 -13.91
CA THR A 325 -22.26 11.68 -14.34
C THR A 325 -23.16 12.05 -13.17
N GLU A 326 -22.94 11.50 -11.98
CA GLU A 326 -23.65 11.89 -10.76
C GLU A 326 -23.26 13.30 -10.27
N GLU A 327 -21.97 13.61 -10.12
CA GLU A 327 -21.47 14.89 -9.59
C GLU A 327 -21.93 16.10 -10.43
N TYR A 328 -21.95 15.95 -11.76
CA TYR A 328 -22.32 17.02 -12.69
C TYR A 328 -23.72 16.86 -13.29
N GLN A 329 -24.52 15.92 -12.77
CA GLN A 329 -25.88 15.62 -13.25
C GLN A 329 -25.95 15.51 -14.78
N LEU A 330 -25.06 14.69 -15.35
CA LEU A 330 -25.00 14.46 -16.80
C LEU A 330 -25.96 13.32 -17.20
N CYS A 331 -26.28 13.26 -18.49
CA CYS A 331 -27.12 12.21 -19.04
C CYS A 331 -26.31 10.91 -19.25
N GLN A 332 -26.71 9.82 -18.59
CA GLN A 332 -26.07 8.50 -18.73
C GLN A 332 -26.02 7.96 -20.17
N LYS A 333 -26.96 8.37 -21.04
CA LYS A 333 -26.95 7.97 -22.46
C LYS A 333 -25.86 8.74 -23.23
N LEU A 334 -25.75 10.05 -22.99
CA LEU A 334 -24.74 10.90 -23.63
C LEU A 334 -23.31 10.62 -23.11
N THR A 335 -23.17 10.12 -21.88
CA THR A 335 -21.87 9.63 -21.36
C THR A 335 -21.56 8.17 -21.75
N GLY A 336 -22.46 7.51 -22.47
CA GLY A 336 -22.27 6.13 -22.95
C GLY A 336 -22.34 5.06 -21.85
N LEU A 337 -22.79 5.40 -20.64
CA LEU A 337 -23.01 4.46 -19.54
C LEU A 337 -24.24 3.58 -19.76
N HIS A 338 -25.26 4.12 -20.44
CA HIS A 338 -26.52 3.44 -20.70
C HIS A 338 -26.87 3.47 -22.20
N LYS A 339 -26.96 2.30 -22.83
CA LYS A 339 -27.37 2.16 -24.24
C LYS A 339 -28.86 1.84 -24.29
N THR A 340 -29.66 2.75 -24.84
CA THR A 340 -31.11 2.59 -24.99
C THR A 340 -31.59 3.40 -26.19
N GLN A 341 -32.67 2.96 -26.85
CA GLN A 341 -33.31 3.74 -27.91
C GLN A 341 -34.16 4.89 -27.32
N HIS A 342 -34.71 4.69 -26.12
CA HIS A 342 -35.58 5.66 -25.44
C HIS A 342 -34.79 6.62 -24.53
N SER A 343 -35.48 7.24 -23.56
CA SER A 343 -34.85 8.05 -22.53
C SER A 343 -33.91 7.22 -21.64
N CYS A 344 -32.91 7.88 -21.04
CA CYS A 344 -31.99 7.20 -20.12
C CYS A 344 -32.71 6.80 -18.81
N PHE A 345 -32.24 5.76 -18.14
CA PHE A 345 -32.83 5.27 -16.87
C PHE A 345 -32.98 6.40 -15.83
N SER A 346 -31.94 7.23 -15.66
CA SER A 346 -31.95 8.38 -14.74
C SER A 346 -33.06 9.40 -15.04
N TYR A 347 -33.53 9.51 -16.29
CA TYR A 347 -34.64 10.40 -16.62
C TYR A 347 -35.97 9.86 -16.06
N GLY A 348 -36.19 8.54 -16.15
CA GLY A 348 -37.39 7.90 -15.62
C GLY A 348 -37.56 8.06 -14.10
N ILE A 349 -36.44 8.18 -13.38
CA ILE A 349 -36.40 8.43 -11.92
C ILE A 349 -36.18 9.91 -11.56
N LYS A 350 -36.28 10.84 -12.52
CA LYS A 350 -36.12 12.30 -12.35
C LYS A 350 -34.74 12.77 -11.83
N GLU A 351 -33.69 11.97 -12.06
CA GLU A 351 -32.29 12.30 -11.76
C GLU A 351 -31.51 12.80 -12.98
N CYS A 352 -32.18 12.99 -14.12
CA CYS A 352 -31.60 13.52 -15.35
C CYS A 352 -32.56 14.55 -15.95
N GLN A 353 -32.01 15.63 -16.52
CA GLN A 353 -32.78 16.74 -17.09
C GLN A 353 -33.27 16.48 -18.53
N GLY A 354 -32.95 15.33 -19.12
CA GLY A 354 -33.55 14.90 -20.39
C GLY A 354 -32.78 15.29 -21.66
N ALA A 355 -31.51 15.67 -21.58
CA ALA A 355 -30.68 15.96 -22.78
C ALA A 355 -30.74 14.87 -23.87
N CYS A 356 -30.85 13.58 -23.50
CA CYS A 356 -30.96 12.50 -24.48
C CYS A 356 -32.21 12.51 -25.35
N ILE A 357 -33.28 13.18 -24.92
CA ILE A 357 -34.55 13.27 -25.62
C ILE A 357 -34.86 14.70 -26.09
N GLY A 358 -34.01 15.68 -25.77
CA GLY A 358 -34.15 17.06 -26.21
C GLY A 358 -34.98 17.95 -25.29
N GLU A 359 -35.39 17.47 -24.10
CA GLU A 359 -36.10 18.28 -23.10
C GLU A 359 -35.17 19.31 -22.41
N GLU A 360 -33.88 18.99 -22.33
CA GLU A 360 -32.88 19.91 -21.79
C GLU A 360 -32.29 20.77 -22.90
N ALA A 361 -32.09 22.07 -22.66
CA ALA A 361 -31.36 22.92 -23.61
C ALA A 361 -29.89 22.47 -23.75
N VAL A 362 -29.36 22.54 -24.98
CA VAL A 362 -27.99 22.14 -25.31
C VAL A 362 -26.97 22.95 -24.51
N GLU A 363 -27.21 24.24 -24.35
CA GLU A 363 -26.38 25.20 -23.63
C GLU A 363 -26.30 24.84 -22.13
N ALA A 364 -27.45 24.52 -21.53
CA ALA A 364 -27.54 24.13 -20.11
C ALA A 364 -26.77 22.84 -19.82
N TYR A 365 -26.93 21.83 -20.68
CA TYR A 365 -26.18 20.58 -20.58
C TYR A 365 -24.68 20.81 -20.75
N ASN A 366 -24.31 21.53 -21.82
CA ASN A 366 -22.92 21.79 -22.16
C ASN A 366 -22.20 22.64 -21.10
N ALA A 367 -22.90 23.52 -20.38
CA ALA A 367 -22.34 24.29 -19.26
C ALA A 367 -21.88 23.37 -18.11
N ARG A 368 -22.63 22.31 -17.79
CA ARG A 368 -22.22 21.32 -16.77
C ARG A 368 -21.03 20.50 -17.23
N VAL A 369 -21.01 20.09 -18.50
CA VAL A 369 -19.83 19.44 -19.11
C VAL A 369 -18.62 20.37 -19.05
N HIS A 370 -18.78 21.66 -19.36
CA HIS A 370 -17.72 22.66 -19.30
C HIS A 370 -17.15 22.81 -17.88
N THR A 371 -18.02 22.89 -16.87
CA THR A 371 -17.62 22.96 -15.46
C THR A 371 -16.74 21.76 -15.07
N PHE A 372 -17.10 20.55 -15.51
CA PHE A 372 -16.28 19.36 -15.33
C PHE A 372 -14.91 19.49 -16.03
N LEU A 373 -14.90 19.96 -17.29
CA LEU A 373 -13.69 20.12 -18.08
C LEU A 373 -12.74 21.14 -17.46
N GLU A 374 -13.21 22.30 -17.02
CA GLU A 374 -12.37 23.33 -16.38
C GLU A 374 -11.74 22.82 -15.07
N LYS A 375 -12.49 22.07 -14.26
CA LYS A 375 -11.98 21.52 -13.00
C LYS A 375 -10.98 20.37 -13.19
N ASN A 376 -11.08 19.63 -14.28
CA ASN A 376 -10.33 18.37 -14.47
C ASN A 376 -9.32 18.39 -15.63
N SER A 377 -9.33 19.44 -16.46
CA SER A 377 -8.42 19.61 -17.58
C SER A 377 -7.60 20.87 -17.39
N TYR A 378 -6.28 20.71 -17.31
CA TYR A 378 -5.36 21.85 -17.37
C TYR A 378 -4.90 22.15 -18.80
N LYS A 379 -5.66 21.71 -19.82
CA LYS A 379 -5.30 21.78 -21.24
C LYS A 379 -4.91 23.18 -21.74
N ASN A 380 -5.38 24.23 -21.06
CA ASN A 380 -5.05 25.62 -21.38
C ASN A 380 -4.34 26.34 -20.22
N SER A 381 -3.87 25.59 -19.22
CA SER A 381 -3.16 26.15 -18.09
C SER A 381 -1.72 26.47 -18.48
N HIS A 382 -1.34 27.70 -18.15
CA HIS A 382 0.04 28.16 -18.16
C HIS A 382 0.34 28.45 -16.68
N MET A 383 1.00 27.51 -15.99
CA MET A 383 1.10 27.54 -14.54
C MET A 383 2.34 26.87 -13.99
N LEU A 384 2.71 27.30 -12.79
CA LEU A 384 3.71 26.69 -11.94
C LEU A 384 3.03 25.94 -10.81
N VAL A 385 3.40 24.68 -10.63
CA VAL A 385 3.02 23.89 -9.46
C VAL A 385 4.20 23.86 -8.50
N ILE A 386 4.05 24.51 -7.35
CA ILE A 386 5.10 24.63 -6.33
C ILE A 386 4.81 23.72 -5.15
N ASP A 387 5.83 23.00 -4.71
CA ASP A 387 5.77 22.06 -3.59
C ASP A 387 7.11 22.06 -2.81
N LYS A 388 7.22 21.19 -1.81
CA LYS A 388 8.41 21.03 -0.98
C LYS A 388 9.64 20.66 -1.82
N GLY A 389 10.74 21.37 -1.61
CA GLY A 389 12.05 21.04 -2.16
C GLY A 389 12.75 19.95 -1.35
N ARG A 390 14.01 19.68 -1.68
CA ARG A 390 14.83 18.63 -1.05
C ARG A 390 15.20 19.02 0.39
N ASP A 391 15.46 20.31 0.59
CA ASP A 391 15.79 20.92 1.87
C ASP A 391 14.71 21.89 2.36
N VAL A 392 14.84 22.32 3.62
CA VAL A 392 13.90 23.24 4.29
C VAL A 392 13.79 24.59 3.58
N ASP A 393 14.91 25.11 3.09
CA ASP A 393 15.04 26.41 2.41
C ASP A 393 14.85 26.32 0.90
N GLU A 394 14.48 25.14 0.39
CA GLU A 394 14.28 24.88 -1.02
C GLU A 394 12.80 24.62 -1.33
N ARG A 395 12.39 24.98 -2.55
CA ARG A 395 11.10 24.63 -3.11
C ARG A 395 11.29 23.97 -4.46
N SER A 396 10.38 23.05 -4.76
CA SER A 396 10.31 22.43 -6.07
C SER A 396 9.27 23.13 -6.93
N VAL A 397 9.51 23.21 -8.22
CA VAL A 397 8.58 23.76 -9.20
C VAL A 397 8.39 22.80 -10.36
N ILE A 398 7.16 22.65 -10.83
CA ILE A 398 6.80 21.97 -12.08
C ILE A 398 6.22 23.02 -13.02
N LEU A 399 6.76 23.08 -14.24
CA LEU A 399 6.31 23.99 -15.29
C LEU A 399 5.31 23.29 -16.22
N ILE A 400 4.14 23.89 -16.37
CA ILE A 400 3.13 23.50 -17.34
C ILE A 400 2.83 24.69 -18.24
N GLU A 401 3.08 24.54 -19.55
CA GLU A 401 2.80 25.58 -20.54
C GLU A 401 1.82 25.08 -21.58
N ASN A 402 0.72 25.81 -21.80
CA ASN A 402 -0.34 25.45 -22.74
C ASN A 402 -0.81 24.00 -22.54
N GLY A 403 -0.97 23.61 -21.27
CA GLY A 403 -1.35 22.27 -20.88
C GLY A 403 -0.30 21.17 -21.10
N ASN A 404 0.93 21.51 -21.49
CA ASN A 404 2.02 20.56 -21.67
C ASN A 404 3.00 20.63 -20.49
N TYR A 405 3.30 19.48 -19.92
CA TYR A 405 4.36 19.36 -18.93
C TYR A 405 5.72 19.64 -19.58
N LYS A 406 6.49 20.59 -19.05
CA LYS A 406 7.80 20.97 -19.60
C LYS A 406 8.97 20.40 -18.82
N GLY A 407 8.77 20.14 -17.53
CA GLY A 407 9.82 19.69 -16.64
C GLY A 407 9.61 20.16 -15.21
N PHE A 408 10.60 19.89 -14.38
CA PHE A 408 10.62 20.31 -12.98
C PHE A 408 11.98 20.93 -12.63
N GLY A 409 12.02 21.67 -11.54
CA GLY A 409 13.24 22.31 -11.05
C GLY A 409 13.17 22.58 -9.55
N PHE A 410 14.27 23.08 -9.02
CA PHE A 410 14.41 23.45 -7.62
C PHE A 410 14.98 24.85 -7.49
N TYR A 411 14.56 25.59 -6.47
CA TYR A 411 15.06 26.94 -6.19
C TYR A 411 15.00 27.24 -4.69
N ASN A 412 15.92 28.10 -4.23
CA ASN A 412 15.93 28.59 -2.85
C ASN A 412 14.84 29.64 -2.61
N LEU A 413 14.29 29.69 -1.39
CA LEU A 413 13.20 30.59 -1.00
C LEU A 413 13.45 32.09 -1.30
N ASN A 414 14.71 32.50 -1.41
CA ASN A 414 15.10 33.87 -1.69
C ASN A 414 14.95 34.29 -3.17
N TYR A 415 14.67 33.35 -4.09
CA TYR A 415 14.49 33.64 -5.51
C TYR A 415 13.03 34.00 -5.86
N GLN A 416 12.84 35.10 -6.59
CA GLN A 416 11.54 35.43 -7.20
C GLN A 416 11.33 34.63 -8.48
N ILE A 417 10.37 33.70 -8.46
CA ILE A 417 10.12 32.70 -9.54
C ILE A 417 9.29 33.29 -10.70
N ASN A 418 8.92 34.57 -10.63
CA ASN A 418 8.01 35.18 -11.62
C ASN A 418 8.72 35.63 -12.90
N ASN A 419 10.06 35.55 -12.97
CA ASN A 419 10.79 35.86 -14.20
C ASN A 419 10.89 34.61 -15.10
N PRO A 420 10.26 34.59 -16.29
CA PRO A 420 10.22 33.42 -17.18
C PRO A 420 11.60 32.91 -17.61
N GLU A 421 12.58 33.79 -17.81
CA GLU A 421 13.94 33.41 -18.26
C GLU A 421 14.69 32.66 -17.15
N ILE A 422 14.62 33.17 -15.92
CA ILE A 422 15.22 32.50 -14.75
C ILE A 422 14.52 31.16 -14.51
N LEU A 423 13.20 31.12 -14.62
CA LEU A 423 12.43 29.89 -14.48
C LEU A 423 12.89 28.84 -15.51
N ARG A 424 12.98 29.20 -16.79
CA ARG A 424 13.42 28.26 -17.83
C ARG A 424 14.82 27.71 -17.58
N SER A 425 15.72 28.51 -17.01
CA SER A 425 17.09 28.09 -16.69
C SER A 425 17.19 27.03 -15.59
N ILE A 426 16.22 27.00 -14.65
CA ILE A 426 16.23 26.05 -13.52
C ILE A 426 15.41 24.79 -13.79
N ILE A 427 14.59 24.77 -14.85
CA ILE A 427 13.75 23.63 -15.19
C ILE A 427 14.60 22.60 -15.95
N SER A 428 14.72 21.41 -15.36
CA SER A 428 15.18 20.20 -16.04
C SER A 428 14.08 19.72 -17.00
N PRO A 429 14.31 19.74 -18.32
CA PRO A 429 13.29 19.33 -19.29
C PRO A 429 12.90 17.86 -19.10
N MET A 430 11.60 17.58 -19.18
CA MET A 430 11.08 16.21 -19.17
C MET A 430 10.09 15.99 -20.30
N LYS A 431 9.92 14.72 -20.68
CA LYS A 431 8.98 14.36 -21.75
C LYS A 431 7.52 14.55 -21.30
N ASN A 432 6.79 15.36 -22.04
CA ASN A 432 5.33 15.41 -21.95
C ASN A 432 4.73 14.15 -22.59
N ASP A 433 4.44 13.13 -21.77
CA ASP A 433 3.69 11.96 -22.19
C ASP A 433 2.40 11.77 -21.40
N ARG A 434 1.63 10.74 -21.78
CA ARG A 434 0.32 10.45 -21.19
C ARG A 434 0.39 10.09 -19.71
N ASP A 435 1.49 9.48 -19.29
CA ASP A 435 1.65 9.08 -17.90
C ASP A 435 2.00 10.31 -17.08
N ALA A 436 2.89 11.18 -17.59
CA ALA A 436 3.19 12.46 -16.95
C ALA A 436 1.92 13.31 -16.77
N GLN A 437 1.11 13.40 -17.83
CA GLN A 437 -0.20 14.07 -17.77
C GLN A 437 -1.11 13.46 -16.70
N HIS A 438 -1.26 12.14 -16.71
CA HIS A 438 -2.08 11.44 -15.72
C HIS A 438 -1.59 11.65 -14.29
N ILE A 439 -0.27 11.54 -14.06
CA ILE A 439 0.37 11.69 -12.76
C ILE A 439 0.04 13.07 -12.21
N ILE A 440 0.25 14.15 -12.99
CA ILE A 440 -0.05 15.52 -12.57
C ILE A 440 -1.55 15.69 -12.26
N GLN A 441 -2.44 15.30 -13.17
CA GLN A 441 -3.89 15.45 -12.97
C GLN A 441 -4.40 14.67 -11.75
N SER A 442 -3.91 13.44 -11.58
CA SER A 442 -4.30 12.58 -10.45
C SER A 442 -3.78 13.14 -9.13
N TYR A 443 -2.55 13.65 -9.12
CA TYR A 443 -1.93 14.23 -7.94
C TYR A 443 -2.65 15.50 -7.49
N LEU A 444 -2.86 16.47 -8.39
CA LEU A 444 -3.49 17.75 -8.08
C LEU A 444 -4.95 17.61 -7.60
N ARG A 445 -5.65 16.54 -8.00
CA ARG A 445 -7.01 16.24 -7.51
C ARG A 445 -7.01 15.63 -6.11
N LYS A 446 -5.98 14.86 -5.76
CA LYS A 446 -5.93 14.10 -4.52
C LYS A 446 -5.20 14.84 -3.39
N TYR A 447 -4.20 15.64 -3.74
CA TYR A 447 -3.31 16.28 -2.78
C TYR A 447 -3.28 17.79 -2.98
N LYS A 448 -3.21 18.52 -1.87
CA LYS A 448 -2.95 19.95 -1.89
C LYS A 448 -1.45 20.18 -2.05
N VAL A 449 -1.07 20.92 -3.09
CA VAL A 449 0.29 21.44 -3.27
C VAL A 449 0.44 22.76 -2.49
N LEU A 450 1.68 23.22 -2.26
CA LEU A 450 1.94 24.44 -1.50
C LEU A 450 1.37 25.68 -2.20
N LYS A 451 1.60 25.80 -3.50
CA LYS A 451 1.14 26.96 -4.29
C LYS A 451 0.98 26.59 -5.76
N ILE A 452 -0.06 27.12 -6.40
CA ILE A 452 -0.20 27.13 -7.86
C ILE A 452 -0.14 28.60 -8.30
N VAL A 453 0.76 28.92 -9.22
CA VAL A 453 0.90 30.27 -9.80
C VAL A 453 0.48 30.20 -11.26
N ASN A 454 -0.57 30.94 -11.62
CA ASN A 454 -0.95 31.11 -13.01
C ASN A 454 -0.02 32.14 -13.64
N LEU A 455 0.61 31.75 -14.74
CA LEU A 455 1.49 32.61 -15.52
C LEU A 455 0.66 33.33 -16.60
N PRO A 456 1.00 34.58 -16.95
CA PRO A 456 0.37 35.27 -18.07
C PRO A 456 0.60 34.47 -19.36
N LYS A 457 -0.43 34.30 -20.19
CA LYS A 457 -0.27 33.66 -21.50
C LYS A 457 0.73 34.47 -22.31
N GLU A 458 1.77 33.84 -22.84
CA GLU A 458 2.64 34.51 -23.82
C GLU A 458 1.78 34.99 -25.01
N PRO A 459 1.99 36.23 -25.49
CA PRO A 459 1.34 36.66 -26.72
C PRO A 459 1.77 35.70 -27.83
N ALA A 460 0.80 35.16 -28.57
CA ALA A 460 1.09 34.38 -29.76
C ALA A 460 1.88 35.27 -30.74
N ILE A 461 3.09 34.85 -31.08
CA ILE A 461 3.89 35.46 -32.15
C ILE A 461 3.32 35.03 -33.50
#